data_AF-A0A9D1R9S1-F1
#
_entry.id   AF-A0A9D1R9S1-F1
#
_cell.length_a   1.000
_cell.length_b   1.000
_cell.length_c   1.000
_cell.angle_alpha   90.00
_cell.angle_beta   90.00
_cell.angle_gamma   90.00
#
_symmetry.space_group_name_H-M   'P 1'
#
loop_
_entity.id
_entity.type
_entity.pdbx_description
1 polymer ?
#
loop_
_entity_poly.entity_id
_entity_poly.type
_entity_poly.pdbx_seq_one_letter_code
_entity_poly.pdbx_strand_id
1 'polypeptide(L)' 'MSEGVKRIITGIVVLVIFAVCLGLVIVGQKDTGLQGLLVMLAGLAGLVGLLAFYNHKYK' A
#
# COMPACT_ATOMS: atom_id res chain seq x y z
N MET A 1 2.61 -7.20 25.51
CA MET A 1 1.66 -7.47 24.42
C MET A 1 2.03 -8.81 23.79
N SER A 2 1.09 -9.74 23.63
CA SER A 2 1.42 -11.09 23.13
C SER A 2 1.88 -11.06 21.67
N GLU A 3 2.76 -12.00 21.30
CA GLU A 3 3.29 -12.12 19.93
C GLU A 3 2.20 -12.35 18.89
N GLY A 4 1.11 -13.04 19.25
CA GLY A 4 -0.07 -13.19 18.41
C GLY A 4 -0.77 -11.86 18.12
N VAL A 5 -0.93 -11.02 19.13
CA VAL A 5 -1.55 -9.69 18.98
C VAL A 5 -0.69 -8.78 18.11
N LYS A 6 0.64 -8.80 18.26
CA LYS A 6 1.57 -8.06 17.38
C LYS A 6 1.38 -8.43 15.91
N ARG A 7 1.31 -9.73 15.59
CA ARG A 7 1.12 -10.22 14.21
C ARG A 7 -0.20 -9.76 13.60
N ILE A 8 -1.29 -9.81 14.37
CA ILE A 8 -2.61 -9.36 13.93
C ILE A 8 -2.58 -7.85 13.65
N ILE A 9 -2.01 -7.05 14.55
CA ILE A 9 -1.90 -5.60 14.36
C ILE A 9 -1.08 -5.29 13.10
N THR A 10 0.08 -5.92 12.91
CA THR A 10 0.88 -5.73 11.68
C THR A 10 0.09 -6.09 10.43
N GLY A 11 -0.68 -7.19 10.46
CA GLY A 11 -1.51 -7.60 9.33
C GLY A 11 -2.59 -6.56 8.98
N ILE A 12 -3.28 -6.03 10.00
CA ILE A 12 -4.29 -4.98 9.81
C ILE A 12 -3.67 -3.71 9.25
N VAL A 13 -2.51 -3.29 9.77
CA VAL A 13 -1.80 -2.09 9.27
C VAL A 13 -1.42 -2.27 7.80
N VAL A 14 -0.85 -3.42 7.43
CA VAL A 14 -0.51 -3.71 6.02
C VAL A 14 -1.74 -3.69 5.13
N LEU A 15 -2.86 -4.26 5.57
CA LEU A 15 -4.13 -4.27 4.83
C LEU A 15 -4.65 -2.83 4.59
N VAL A 16 -4.61 -1.98 5.61
CA VAL A 16 -5.06 -0.59 5.50
C VAL A 16 -4.18 0.18 4.52
N ILE A 17 -2.86 0.04 4.61
CA ILE A 17 -1.92 0.69 3.67
C ILE A 17 -2.19 0.21 2.25
N PHE A 18 -2.38 -1.09 2.04
CA PHE A 18 -2.72 -1.65 0.73
C PHE A 18 -4.00 -1.03 0.15
N ALA A 19 -5.07 -0.94 0.94
CA ALA A 19 -6.33 -0.34 0.51
C ALA A 19 -6.17 1.14 0.14
N VAL A 20 -5.39 1.90 0.91
CA VAL A 20 -5.08 3.31 0.61
C VAL A 20 -4.30 3.43 -0.70
N CYS A 21 -3.25 2.64 -0.91
CA CYS A 21 -2.48 2.66 -2.14
C CYS A 21 -3.33 2.30 -3.36
N LEU A 22 -4.21 1.30 -3.24
CA LEU A 22 -5.16 0.93 -4.29
C LEU A 22 -6.16 2.07 -4.57
N GLY A 23 -6.66 2.72 -3.51
CA GLY A 23 -7.54 3.88 -3.62
C GLY A 23 -6.90 5.05 -4.35
N LEU A 24 -5.62 5.35 -4.10
CA LEU A 24 -4.87 6.37 -4.83
C LEU A 24 -4.81 6.06 -6.33
N VAL A 25 -4.51 4.81 -6.70
CA VAL A 25 -4.50 4.41 -8.12
C VAL A 25 -5.87 4.59 -8.77
N ILE A 26 -6.96 4.23 -8.08
CA ILE A 26 -8.32 4.36 -8.61
C ILE A 26 -8.73 5.84 -8.75
N VAL A 27 -8.40 6.68 -7.75
CA VAL A 27 -8.71 8.11 -7.79
C VAL A 27 -7.89 8.83 -8.85
N GLY A 28 -6.60 8.52 -8.96
CA GLY A 28 -5.72 9.10 -9.97
C GLY A 28 -6.13 8.75 -11.42
N GLN A 29 -6.80 7.63 -11.63
CA GLN A 29 -7.36 7.30 -12.96
C GLN A 29 -8.56 8.18 -13.36
N LYS A 30 -9.27 8.77 -12.40
CA LYS A 30 -10.42 9.66 -12.69
C LYS A 30 -10.01 11.03 -13.20
N ASP A 31 -8.74 11.41 -13.00
CA ASP A 31 -8.18 12.69 -13.42
C ASP A 31 -6.98 12.43 -14.35
N THR A 32 -7.18 12.56 -15.66
CA THR A 32 -6.15 12.23 -16.66
C THR A 32 -5.02 13.26 -16.75
N GLY A 33 -5.03 14.30 -15.91
CA GLY A 33 -3.97 15.30 -15.84
C GLY A 33 -2.68 14.81 -15.18
N LEU A 34 -1.64 15.66 -15.20
CA LEU A 34 -0.37 15.41 -14.52
C LEU A 34 -0.56 15.09 -13.03
N GLN A 35 -1.56 15.72 -12.40
CA GLN A 35 -1.89 15.49 -11.00
C GLN A 35 -2.39 14.06 -10.75
N GLY A 36 -3.33 13.54 -11.55
CA GLY A 36 -3.78 12.16 -11.40
C GLY A 36 -2.70 11.13 -11.73
N LEU A 37 -1.82 11.44 -12.68
CA LEU A 37 -0.63 10.62 -12.94
C LEU A 37 0.29 10.52 -11.71
N LEU A 38 0.60 11.64 -11.05
CA LEU A 38 1.41 11.64 -9.83
C LEU A 38 0.74 10.85 -8.70
N VAL A 39 -0.58 10.98 -8.55
CA VAL A 39 -1.36 10.23 -7.56
C VAL A 39 -1.31 8.72 -7.84
N MET A 40 -1.44 8.30 -9.11
CA MET A 40 -1.28 6.89 -9.50
C MET A 40 0.13 6.38 -9.19
N LEU A 41 1.17 7.16 -9.52
CA LEU A 41 2.56 6.78 -9.26
C LEU A 41 2.84 6.65 -7.76
N ALA A 42 2.29 7.53 -6.93
CA ALA A 42 2.40 7.42 -5.47
C ALA A 42 1.72 6.14 -4.95
N GLY A 43 0.51 5.81 -5.44
CA GLY A 43 -0.17 4.56 -5.10
C GLY A 43 0.62 3.32 -5.52
N LEU A 44 1.15 3.32 -6.75
CA LEU A 44 1.98 2.24 -7.29
C LEU A 44 3.28 2.06 -6.50
N ALA A 45 3.97 3.15 -6.18
CA ALA A 45 5.19 3.10 -5.36
C ALA A 45 4.91 2.47 -3.98
N GLY A 46 3.77 2.79 -3.37
CA GLY A 46 3.32 2.16 -2.13
C GLY A 46 3.06 0.66 -2.26
N LEU A 47 2.41 0.21 -3.34
CA LEU A 47 2.18 -1.21 -3.61
C LEU A 47 3.48 -1.99 -3.83
N VAL A 48 4.42 -1.42 -4.60
CA VAL A 48 5.74 -2.03 -4.83
C VAL A 48 6.54 -2.06 -3.52
N GLY A 49 6.46 -1.00 -2.71
CA GLY A 49 7.08 -0.95 -1.38
C GLY A 49 6.54 -2.03 -0.44
N LEU A 50 5.22 -2.27 -0.44
CA LEU A 50 4.60 -3.36 0.31
C LEU A 50 5.07 -4.74 -0.16
N LEU A 51 5.19 -4.94 -1.48
CA LEU A 51 5.72 -6.17 -2.05
C LEU A 51 7.19 -6.38 -1.66
N ALA A 52 8.00 -5.33 -1.69
CA ALA A 52 9.40 -5.38 -1.26
C ALA A 52 9.52 -5.72 0.23
N PHE A 53 8.69 -5.11 1.08
CA PHE A 53 8.62 -5.42 2.51
C PHE A 53 8.22 -6.88 2.76
N TYR A 54 7.21 -7.37 2.04
CA TYR A 54 6.82 -8.78 2.09
C TYR A 54 7.99 -9.68 1.68
N ASN A 55 8.62 -9.42 0.54
CA ASN A 55 9.73 -10.21 0.05
C ASN A 55 10.91 -10.22 1.03
N HIS A 56 11.25 -9.11 1.67
CA HIS A 56 12.33 -9.08 2.67
C HIS A 56 11.99 -9.90 3.93
N LYS A 57 10.71 -10.00 4.28
CA LYS A 57 10.27 -10.73 5.48
C LYS A 57 10.27 -12.24 5.29
N TYR A 58 10.06 -12.73 4.07
CA TYR A 58 9.85 -14.16 3.78
C TYR A 58 10.97 -14.79 2.92
N LYS A 59 11.98 -14.02 2.54
CA LYS A 59 13.19 -14.49 1.85
C LYS A 59 14.31 -14.68 2.86
#